data_AF-A0A8S2VTR2-F1
#
_entry.id   AF-A0A8S2VTR2-F1
#
_cell.length_a   1.000
_cell.length_b   1.000
_cell.length_c   1.000
_cell.angle_alpha   90.00
_cell.angle_beta   90.00
_cell.angle_gamma   90.00
#
_symmetry.space_group_name_H-M   'P 1'
#
loop_
_entity.id
_entity.type
_entity.pdbx_description
1 polymer ?
#
loop_
_entity_poly.entity_id
_entity_poly.type
_entity_poly.pdbx_seq_one_letter_code
_entity_poly.pdbx_strand_id
1 'polypeptide(L)'
;VYNGRDLLKMIVKDPRQYDRDLLKILFTPKELVNSLIPPGQKQNKPPPLPQDRLDILHEAIRAKYRIAKLKYDNFYTLYIRLSLVQF
;
A
#
# COMPACT_ATOMS: atom_id res chain seq x y z
N VAL A 1 17.00 1.85 -1.84
CA VAL A 1 16.90 2.18 -0.40
C VAL A 1 16.13 3.48 -0.26
N TYR A 2 14.83 3.42 0.04
CA TYR A 2 14.03 4.64 0.24
C TYR A 2 14.45 5.29 1.57
N ASN A 3 14.95 6.53 1.52
CA ASN A 3 15.31 7.36 2.69
C ASN A 3 16.15 6.65 3.77
N GLY A 4 17.09 5.78 3.40
CA GLY A 4 17.94 5.07 4.36
C GLY A 4 17.23 4.06 5.28
N ARG A 5 15.90 3.88 5.15
CA ARG A 5 15.14 2.89 5.92
C ARG A 5 15.10 1.55 5.19
N ASP A 6 15.58 0.52 5.88
CA ASP A 6 15.39 -0.87 5.46
C ASP A 6 13.97 -1.30 5.80
N LEU A 7 13.06 -1.23 4.81
CA LEU A 7 11.64 -1.54 4.96
C LEU A 7 11.44 -2.97 5.52
N LEU A 8 12.30 -3.91 5.13
CA LEU A 8 12.24 -5.31 5.56
C LEU A 8 12.60 -5.50 7.04
N LYS A 9 13.31 -4.55 7.66
CA LYS A 9 13.72 -4.60 9.07
C LYS A 9 12.80 -3.85 10.03
N MET A 10 11.72 -3.24 9.55
CA MET A 10 10.76 -2.56 10.42
C MET A 10 10.20 -3.53 11.47
N ILE A 11 10.22 -3.15 12.75
CA ILE A 11 9.58 -3.93 13.81
C ILE A 11 8.07 -3.74 13.66
N VAL A 12 7.35 -4.82 13.39
CA VAL A 12 5.90 -4.77 13.18
C VAL A 12 5.22 -5.85 13.98
N LYS A 13 4.14 -5.47 14.67
CA LYS A 13 3.30 -6.41 15.45
C LYS A 13 2.14 -6.97 14.63
N ASP A 14 1.66 -6.23 13.62
CA ASP A 14 0.50 -6.58 12.80
C ASP A 14 0.77 -6.26 11.31
N PRO A 15 0.52 -7.19 10.36
CA PRO A 15 0.52 -6.93 8.93
C PRO A 15 -0.15 -5.62 8.50
N ARG A 16 -1.30 -5.29 9.09
CA ARG A 16 -2.06 -4.07 8.74
C ARG A 16 -1.30 -2.80 9.10
N GLN A 17 -0.55 -2.83 10.19
CA GLN A 17 0.27 -1.71 10.62
C GLN A 17 1.47 -1.54 9.69
N TYR A 18 2.08 -2.64 9.24
CA TYR A 18 3.16 -2.59 8.25
C TYR A 18 2.69 -1.96 6.94
N ASP A 19 1.53 -2.38 6.44
CA ASP A 19 0.96 -1.86 5.18
C ASP A 19 0.70 -0.35 5.30
N ARG A 20 0.10 0.11 6.41
CA ARG A 20 -0.14 1.53 6.69
C ARG A 20 1.15 2.34 6.81
N ASP A 21 2.18 1.78 7.44
CA ASP A 21 3.46 2.47 7.60
C ASP A 21 4.21 2.57 6.25
N LEU A 22 4.16 1.52 5.43
CA LEU A 22 4.69 1.55 4.06
C LEU A 22 3.96 2.58 3.20
N LEU A 23 2.63 2.67 3.29
CA LEU A 23 1.86 3.69 2.59
C LEU A 23 2.31 5.10 2.96
N LYS A 24 2.53 5.37 4.26
CA LYS A 24 3.00 6.68 4.74
C LYS A 24 4.46 7.00 4.37
N ILE A 25 5.29 5.97 4.16
CA ILE A 25 6.69 6.14 3.72
C ILE A 25 6.75 6.41 2.22
N LEU A 26 5.93 5.72 1.44
CA LEU A 26 5.98 5.74 -0.02
C LEU A 26 5.11 6.85 -0.63
N PHE A 27 4.03 7.25 0.03
CA PHE A 27 3.07 8.22 -0.50
C PHE A 27 2.83 9.36 0.49
N THR A 28 2.61 10.54 -0.07
CA THR A 28 2.21 11.70 0.73
C THR A 28 0.73 11.57 1.15
N PRO A 29 0.31 12.20 2.26
CA PRO A 29 -1.09 12.22 2.65
C PRO A 29 -2.01 12.74 1.54
N LYS A 30 -1.55 13.74 0.77
CA LYS A 30 -2.31 14.31 -0.35
C LYS A 30 -2.50 13.31 -1.48
N GLU A 31 -1.48 12.52 -1.83
CA GLU A 31 -1.59 11.46 -2.83
C GLU A 31 -2.55 10.36 -2.38
N LEU A 32 -2.45 9.92 -1.12
CA LEU A 32 -3.34 8.92 -0.57
C LEU A 32 -4.80 9.37 -0.64
N VAL A 33 -5.11 10.57 -0.16
CA VAL A 33 -6.46 11.16 -0.16
C VAL A 33 -7.00 11.38 -1.58
N ASN A 34 -6.17 11.91 -2.48
CA ASN A 34 -6.57 12.17 -3.87
C ASN A 34 -6.79 10.89 -4.67
N SER A 35 -6.21 9.77 -4.24
CA SER A 35 -6.41 8.45 -4.83
C SER A 35 -7.60 7.69 -4.23
N LEU A 36 -8.28 8.24 -3.22
CA LEU A 36 -9.50 7.63 -2.64
C LEU A 36 -10.70 7.85 -3.54
N ILE A 37 -11.50 6.80 -3.71
CA ILE A 37 -12.81 6.90 -4.35
C ILE A 37 -13.83 7.21 -3.25
N PRO A 38 -14.45 8.41 -3.22
CA PRO A 38 -15.45 8.74 -2.22
C PRO A 38 -16.68 7.83 -2.38
N PRO A 39 -17.32 7.40 -1.28
CA PRO A 39 -18.58 6.67 -1.35
C PRO A 39 -19.65 7.56 -2.02
N GLY A 40 -20.14 7.14 -3.19
CA GLY A 40 -21.23 7.80 -3.92
C GLY A 40 -20.82 8.60 -5.17
N GLN A 41 -19.53 8.77 -5.48
CA GLN A 41 -19.12 9.41 -6.73
C GLN A 41 -19.07 8.42 -7.89
N LYS A 42 -19.95 8.61 -8.88
CA LYS A 42 -19.81 8.06 -10.22
C LYS A 42 -18.94 9.02 -11.05
N GLN A 43 -17.86 8.50 -11.63
CA GLN A 43 -17.24 8.91 -12.90
C GLN A 43 -15.99 9.80 -12.98
N ASN A 44 -15.41 10.36 -11.93
CA ASN A 44 -14.02 10.83 -12.03
C ASN A 44 -13.12 9.84 -11.29
N LYS A 45 -12.56 8.88 -12.04
CA LYS A 45 -11.55 7.96 -11.49
C LYS A 45 -10.43 8.82 -10.91
N PRO A 46 -10.22 8.81 -9.58
CA PRO A 46 -9.12 9.56 -9.00
C PRO A 46 -7.80 9.12 -9.65
N PRO A 47 -6.81 10.02 -9.76
CA PRO A 47 -5.51 9.65 -10.29
C PRO A 47 -4.95 8.47 -9.48
N PRO A 48 -4.55 7.37 -10.13
CA PRO A 48 -4.01 6.21 -9.44
C PRO A 48 -2.71 6.58 -8.73
N LEU A 49 -2.46 5.93 -7.60
CA LEU A 49 -1.15 6.02 -6.95
C LEU A 49 -0.06 5.58 -7.94
N PRO A 50 1.13 6.20 -7.92
CA PRO A 50 2.20 5.84 -8.85
C PRO A 50 2.59 4.36 -8.75
N GLN A 51 2.57 3.69 -9.90
CA GLN A 51 2.68 2.24 -10.00
C GLN A 51 4.04 1.72 -9.52
N ASP A 52 5.11 2.45 -9.80
CA ASP A 52 6.48 2.17 -9.35
C ASP A 52 6.56 2.06 -7.81
N ARG A 53 5.88 2.96 -7.10
CA ARG A 53 5.82 2.96 -5.63
C ARG A 53 4.89 1.88 -5.08
N LEU A 54 3.81 1.57 -5.80
CA LEU A 54 2.93 0.43 -5.46
C LEU A 54 3.67 -0.91 -5.60
N ASP A 55 4.50 -1.07 -6.63
CA ASP A 55 5.29 -2.29 -6.83
C ASP A 55 6.31 -2.50 -5.71
N ILE A 56 6.93 -1.41 -5.23
CA ILE A 56 7.82 -1.44 -4.06
C ILE A 56 7.05 -1.85 -2.80
N LEU A 57 5.86 -1.28 -2.59
CA LEU A 57 5.00 -1.64 -1.47
C LEU A 57 4.66 -3.14 -1.51
N HIS A 58 4.23 -3.63 -2.68
CA HIS A 58 3.88 -5.04 -2.85
C HIS A 58 5.05 -5.98 -2.61
N GLU A 59 6.23 -5.68 -3.17
CA GLU A 59 7.41 -6.51 -2.99
C GLU A 59 7.89 -6.49 -1.53
N ALA A 60 7.83 -5.33 -0.86
CA ALA A 60 8.21 -5.21 0.55
C ALA A 60 7.31 -6.04 1.47
N ILE A 61 5.99 -6.09 1.22
CA ILE A 61 5.04 -6.91 2.00
C ILE A 61 5.23 -8.39 1.69
N ARG A 62 5.35 -8.73 0.40
CA ARG A 62 5.60 -10.11 -0.05
C ARG A 62 6.86 -10.68 0.59
N ALA A 63 7.96 -9.95 0.54
CA ALA A 63 9.25 -10.35 1.09
C ALA A 63 9.21 -10.43 2.63
N LYS A 64 8.60 -9.46 3.30
CA LYS A 64 8.50 -9.41 4.77
C LYS A 64 7.79 -10.64 5.35
N TYR A 65 6.66 -11.02 4.74
CA TYR A 65 5.84 -12.12 5.21
C TYR A 65 6.11 -13.44 4.49
N ARG A 66 7.11 -13.49 3.60
CA ARG A 66 7.46 -14.65 2.77
C ARG A 66 6.24 -15.24 2.05
N ILE A 67 5.36 -14.37 1.58
CA ILE A 67 4.12 -14.76 0.90
C ILE A 67 4.46 -15.07 -0.56
N ALA A 68 3.98 -16.18 -1.10
CA ALA A 68 4.11 -16.47 -2.54
C ALA A 68 3.36 -15.41 -3.37
N LYS A 69 3.94 -14.94 -4.47
CA LYS A 69 3.37 -13.89 -5.35
C LYS A 69 1.89 -14.13 -5.67
N LEU A 70 1.56 -15.37 -6.08
CA LEU A 70 0.21 -15.76 -6.44
C LEU A 70 -0.80 -15.60 -5.29
N LYS A 71 -0.36 -15.91 -4.06
CA LYS A 71 -1.18 -15.78 -2.84
C LYS A 71 -1.32 -14.31 -2.44
N TYR A 72 -0.28 -13.51 -2.67
CA TYR A 72 -0.30 -12.08 -2.41
C TYR A 72 -1.27 -11.35 -3.35
N ASP A 73 -1.16 -11.62 -4.66
CA ASP A 73 -1.99 -10.98 -5.69
C ASP A 73 -3.49 -11.23 -5.48
N ASN A 74 -3.86 -12.43 -5.00
CA ASN A 74 -5.25 -12.80 -4.76
C ASN A 74 -5.85 -12.23 -3.45
N PHE A 75 -5.07 -12.11 -2.38
CA PHE A 75 -5.60 -11.73 -1.06
C PHE A 75 -5.28 -10.29 -0.64
N TYR A 76 -4.07 -9.82 -0.95
CA TYR A 76 -3.54 -8.58 -0.38
C TYR A 76 -3.68 -7.38 -1.31
N THR A 77 -3.64 -7.56 -2.63
CA THR A 77 -3.84 -6.47 -3.60
C THR A 77 -5.23 -5.84 -3.45
N LEU A 78 -6.27 -6.65 -3.21
CA LEU A 78 -7.61 -6.17 -2.89
C LEU A 78 -7.65 -5.48 -1.51
N TYR A 79 -6.93 -6.03 -0.53
CA TYR A 79 -6.90 -5.53 0.84
C TYR A 79 -6.23 -4.14 0.96
N ILE A 80 -5.12 -3.91 0.26
CA ILE A 80 -4.43 -2.61 0.25
C ILE A 80 -5.33 -1.55 -0.37
N ARG A 81 -6.00 -1.87 -1.48
CA ARG A 81 -6.98 -0.97 -2.10
C ARG A 81 -8.12 -0.61 -1.16
N LEU A 82 -8.63 -1.57 -0.39
CA LEU A 82 -9.67 -1.33 0.62
C LEU A 82 -9.15 -0.55 1.84
N SER A 83 -7.90 -0.77 2.25
CA SER A 83 -7.27 -0.07 3.38
C SER A 83 -7.01 1.41 3.10
N LEU A 84 -6.91 1.78 1.82
CA LEU A 84 -6.87 3.18 1.40
C LEU A 84 -8.20 3.89 1.72
N VAL A 85 -9.36 3.25 1.55
CA VAL A 85 -10.70 3.85 1.73
C VAL A 85 -10.96 4.39 3.16
N GLN A 86 -10.17 3.96 4.15
CA GLN A 86 -10.31 4.40 5.56
C GLN A 86 -9.40 5.60 5.94
N PHE A 87 -8.72 6.22 4.99
CA PHE A 87 -7.94 7.45 5.20
C PHE A 87 -8.73 8.73 4.98
#